data_AF-A0A2V5NZK8-F1
#
_entry.id   AF-A0A2V5NZK8-F1
#
_cell.length_a   1.000
_cell.length_b   1.000
_cell.length_c   1.000
_cell.angle_alpha   90.00
_cell.angle_beta   90.00
_cell.angle_gamma   90.00
#
_symmetry.space_group_name_H-M   'P 1'
#
loop_
_entity.id
_entity.type
_entity.pdbx_description
1 polymer ?
#
loop_
_entity_poly.entity_id
_entity_poly.type
_entity_poly.pdbx_seq_one_letter_code
_entity_poly.pdbx_strand_id
1 'polypeptide(L)' 'LIITSHDQLYAVAEALKNAGVTTDGQKFTFIPDTTVPVADENVARQVLRLCDALEEDDDVQNVYSNLEIPDEMLAVLPA' A
#
# COMPACT_ATOMS: atom_id res chain seq x y z
N LEU A 1 7.82 6.54 6.22
CA LEU A 1 7.95 5.81 4.94
C LEU A 1 9.06 6.47 4.14
N ILE A 2 9.98 5.70 3.55
CA ILE A 2 11.04 6.24 2.67
C ILE A 2 10.77 5.71 1.27
N ILE A 3 10.64 6.60 0.29
CA ILE A 3 10.36 6.28 -1.11
C ILE A 3 11.64 6.50 -1.91
N THR A 4 11.94 5.58 -2.82
CA THR A 4 13.13 5.61 -3.67
C THR A 4 12.74 5.29 -5.10
N SER A 5 13.61 5.58 -6.07
CA SER A 5 13.48 4.99 -7.40
C SER A 5 13.72 3.48 -7.34
N HIS A 6 13.12 2.74 -8.28
CA HIS A 6 13.16 1.26 -8.26
C HIS A 6 14.59 0.69 -8.29
N ASP A 7 15.55 1.40 -8.86
CA ASP A 7 16.95 0.98 -8.97
C ASP A 7 17.77 1.27 -7.69
N GLN A 8 17.24 2.08 -6.77
CA GLN A 8 17.97 2.55 -5.58
C GLN A 8 17.52 1.87 -4.27
N LEU A 9 16.46 1.07 -4.28
CA LEU A 9 15.85 0.51 -3.06
C LEU A 9 16.88 -0.15 -2.13
N TYR A 10 17.71 -1.04 -2.65
CA TYR A 10 18.70 -1.78 -1.86
C TYR A 10 19.88 -0.91 -1.44
N ALA A 11 20.36 -0.03 -2.31
CA ALA A 11 21.48 0.86 -2.00
C ALA A 11 21.13 1.82 -0.85
N VAL A 12 19.91 2.37 -0.86
CA VAL A 12 19.41 3.25 0.20
C VAL A 12 19.17 2.45 1.48
N ALA A 13 18.58 1.25 1.41
CA ALA A 13 18.36 0.41 2.59
C ALA A 13 19.69 0.04 3.29
N GLU A 14 20.73 -0.30 2.52
CA GLU A 14 22.06 -0.59 3.07
C GLU A 14 22.70 0.66 3.70
N ALA A 15 22.60 1.82 3.05
CA ALA A 15 23.10 3.07 3.60
C ALA A 15 22.42 3.44 4.93
N LEU A 16 21.09 3.26 5.03
CA LEU A 16 20.33 3.47 6.27
C LEU A 16 20.79 2.53 7.38
N LYS A 17 20.94 1.24 7.07
CA LYS A 17 21.44 0.23 8.02
C LYS A 17 22.84 0.60 8.53
N ASN A 18 23.74 1.00 7.64
CA ASN A 18 25.11 1.41 7.99
C ASN A 18 25.14 2.69 8.82
N ALA A 19 24.15 3.56 8.67
CA ALA A 19 23.94 4.74 9.50
C ALA A 19 23.27 4.43 10.86
N GLY A 20 22.97 3.16 11.15
CA GLY A 20 22.32 2.73 12.39
C GLY A 20 20.79 2.97 12.42
N VAL A 21 20.17 3.21 11.27
CA VAL A 21 18.72 3.34 11.14
C VAL A 21 18.10 1.96 10.96
N THR A 22 17.25 1.57 11.91
CA THR A 22 16.47 0.33 11.82
C THR A 22 15.21 0.57 10.99
N THR A 23 15.00 -0.22 9.94
CA THR A 23 13.79 -0.22 9.11
C THR A 23 13.08 -1.57 9.24
N ASP A 24 11.75 -1.57 9.28
CA ASP A 24 10.96 -2.82 9.36
C ASP A 24 11.12 -3.70 8.11
N GLY A 25 11.47 -3.11 6.97
CA GLY A 25 11.83 -3.83 5.76
C GLY A 25 11.90 -2.92 4.52
N GLN A 26 12.26 -3.53 3.39
CA GLN A 26 12.18 -2.91 2.08
C GLN A 26 11.40 -3.83 1.11
N LYS A 27 10.51 -3.23 0.31
CA LYS A 27 9.74 -3.95 -0.71
C LYS A 27 9.57 -3.09 -1.97
N PHE A 28 9.50 -3.74 -3.12
CA PHE A 28 9.00 -3.09 -4.33
C PHE A 28 7.48 -2.94 -4.22
N THR A 29 6.98 -1.78 -4.63
CA THR A 29 5.55 -1.46 -4.63
C THR A 29 5.29 -0.48 -5.74
N PHE A 30 4.07 -0.50 -6.29
CA PHE A 30 3.61 0.59 -7.14
C PHE A 30 3.03 1.69 -6.26
N ILE A 31 3.34 2.93 -6.61
CA ILE A 31 2.81 4.14 -5.95
C ILE A 31 2.05 4.90 -7.04
N PRO A 32 0.76 5.20 -6.84
CA PRO A 32 -0.03 5.91 -7.84
C PRO A 32 0.36 7.39 -7.89
N ASP A 33 0.46 7.95 -9.11
CA ASP A 33 0.72 9.38 -9.31
C ASP A 33 -0.49 10.25 -8.92
N THR A 34 -1.70 9.69 -9.01
CA THR A 34 -2.96 10.37 -8.68
C THR A 34 -3.88 9.46 -7.90
N THR A 35 -4.48 10.00 -6.84
CA THR A 35 -5.48 9.29 -6.02
C THR A 35 -6.90 9.60 -6.45
N VAL A 36 -7.83 8.70 -6.12
CA VAL A 36 -9.27 8.87 -6.32
C VAL A 36 -9.96 8.85 -4.96
N PRO A 37 -10.53 9.98 -4.50
CA PRO A 37 -11.26 10.03 -3.24
C PRO A 37 -12.51 9.16 -3.28
N VAL A 38 -12.72 8.36 -2.24
CA VAL A 38 -13.93 7.54 -2.06
C VAL A 38 -14.65 8.05 -0.82
N ALA A 39 -15.70 8.84 -1.05
CA ALA A 39 -16.51 9.44 0.02
C ALA A 39 -17.78 8.64 0.36
N ASP A 40 -18.15 7.65 -0.46
CA ASP A 40 -19.33 6.81 -0.24
C ASP A 40 -18.92 5.50 0.44
N GLU A 41 -19.52 5.21 1.61
CA GLU A 41 -19.21 4.02 2.41
C GLU A 41 -19.54 2.71 1.69
N ASN A 42 -20.63 2.67 0.92
CA ASN A 42 -21.01 1.46 0.17
C ASN A 42 -19.98 1.19 -0.93
N VAL A 43 -19.51 2.24 -1.62
CA VAL A 43 -18.46 2.12 -2.63
C VAL A 43 -17.16 1.66 -1.98
N ALA A 44 -16.73 2.28 -0.88
CA ALA A 44 -15.54 1.88 -0.13
C ALA A 44 -15.59 0.41 0.29
N ARG A 45 -16.73 -0.04 0.83
CA ARG A 45 -16.95 -1.44 1.20
C ARG A 45 -16.87 -2.40 0.02
N GLN A 46 -17.42 -2.01 -1.14
CA GLN A 46 -17.38 -2.85 -2.34
C GLN A 46 -15.96 -3.00 -2.89
N VAL A 47 -15.20 -1.91 -2.96
CA VAL A 47 -13.84 -1.94 -3.51
C VAL A 47 -12.86 -2.62 -2.55
N LEU A 48 -13.00 -2.44 -1.24
CA LEU A 48 -12.17 -3.17 -0.27
C LEU A 48 -12.42 -4.67 -0.35
N ARG A 49 -13.69 -5.11 -0.37
CA ARG A 49 -14.02 -6.54 -0.56
C ARG A 49 -13.48 -7.12 -1.87
N LEU A 50 -13.37 -6.30 -2.92
CA LEU A 50 -12.74 -6.72 -4.17
C LEU A 50 -11.23 -6.89 -3.99
N CYS A 51 -10.57 -5.95 -3.30
CA CYS A 51 -9.15 -6.09 -2.96
C CYS A 51 -8.90 -7.36 -2.15
N ASP A 52 -9.67 -7.60 -1.08
CA ASP A 52 -9.50 -8.78 -0.23
C ASP A 52 -9.68 -10.08 -1.01
N ALA A 53 -10.72 -10.16 -1.85
CA ALA A 53 -10.98 -11.34 -2.68
C ALA A 53 -9.86 -11.60 -3.71
N LEU A 54 -9.16 -10.56 -4.17
CA LEU A 54 -7.99 -10.70 -5.03
C LEU A 54 -6.75 -11.12 -4.23
N GLU A 55 -6.61 -10.68 -2.99
CA GLU A 55 -5.49 -11.07 -2.12
C GLU A 55 -5.60 -12.53 -1.63
N GLU A 56 -6.80 -13.09 -1.57
CA GLU A 56 -7.05 -14.50 -1.23
C GLU A 56 -6.71 -15.47 -2.38
N ASP A 57 -6.46 -14.97 -3.59
CA ASP A 57 -6.11 -15.80 -4.75
C ASP A 57 -4.61 -16.15 -4.73
N ASP A 58 -4.30 -17.45 -4.67
CA ASP A 58 -2.92 -17.97 -4.61
C ASP A 58 -2.05 -17.54 -5.81
N ASP A 59 -2.66 -17.23 -6.96
CA ASP A 59 -1.95 -16.76 -8.16
C ASP A 59 -1.67 -15.24 -8.12
N VAL A 60 -2.35 -14.48 -7.25
CA VAL A 60 -2.16 -13.04 -7.10
C VAL A 60 -1.01 -12.75 -6.14
N GLN A 61 -0.01 -12.02 -6.62
CA GLN A 61 1.17 -11.70 -5.81
C GLN A 61 1.02 -10.43 -4.98
N ASN A 62 0.36 -9.40 -5.53
CA ASN A 62 0.15 -8.11 -4.85
C ASN A 62 -1.06 -7.40 -5.48
N VAL A 63 -1.84 -6.71 -4.65
CA VAL A 63 -2.92 -5.81 -5.09
C VAL A 63 -2.50 -4.37 -4.81
N TYR A 64 -2.69 -3.49 -5.81
CA TYR A 64 -2.40 -2.06 -5.68
C TYR A 64 -3.62 -1.27 -6.13
N SER A 65 -3.95 -0.21 -5.39
CA SER A 65 -5.04 0.69 -5.74
C SER A 65 -4.59 2.14 -5.55
N ASN A 66 -5.30 3.05 -6.20
CA ASN A 66 -5.13 4.49 -6.01
C ASN A 66 -6.30 5.11 -5.23
N LEU A 67 -7.02 4.29 -4.47
CA LEU A 67 -8.17 4.71 -3.70
C LEU A 67 -7.71 5.50 -2.49
N GLU A 68 -8.37 6.63 -2.24
CA GLU A 68 -8.16 7.44 -1.06
C GLU A 68 -9.44 7.41 -0.22
N ILE A 69 -9.42 6.59 0.83
CA ILE A 69 -10.54 6.38 1.75
C ILE A 69 -10.20 7.10 3.07
N PRO A 70 -11.10 7.95 3.61
CA PRO A 70 -10.87 8.62 4.88
C PRO A 70 -10.64 7.65 6.04
N ASP A 71 -9.67 7.94 6.92
CA ASP A 71 -9.32 7.09 8.07
C ASP A 71 -10.53 6.75 8.97
N GLU A 72 -11.43 7.73 9.18
CA GLU A 72 -12.67 7.55 9.95
C GLU A 72 -13.58 6.47 9.36
N MET A 73 -13.60 6.35 8.02
CA MET A 73 -14.38 5.36 7.30
C MET A 73 -13.69 3.99 7.32
N LEU A 74 -12.37 3.93 7.18
CA LEU A 74 -11.61 2.68 7.31
C LEU A 74 -11.79 2.04 8.69
N ALA A 75 -11.88 2.85 9.75
CA ALA A 75 -12.06 2.35 11.12
C ALA A 75 -13.39 1.62 11.37
N VAL A 76 -14.41 1.84 10.53
CA VAL A 76 -15.75 1.23 10.67
C VAL A 76 -16.01 0.13 9.63
N LEU A 77 -15.15 0.01 8.62
CA LEU A 77 -15.23 -1.05 7.62
C LEU A 77 -14.53 -2.32 8.16
N PRO A 78 -15.09 -3.52 7.90
CA PRO A 78 -14.42 -4.76 8.26
C PRO A 78 -13.11 -4.85 7.47
N ALA A 79 -12.05 -5.22 8.17
CA ALA A 79 -10.79 -5.66 7.58
C ALA A 79 -10.95 -7.03 6.92
#